data_AF-A0A946RF58-F1
#
_entry.id   AF-A0A946RF58-F1
#
_cell.length_a   1.000
_cell.length_b   1.000
_cell.length_c   1.000
_cell.angle_alpha   90.00
_cell.angle_beta   90.00
_cell.angle_gamma   90.00
#
_symmetry.space_group_name_H-M   'P 1'
#
loop_
_entity.id
_entity.type
_entity.pdbx_description
1 polymer ?
#
loop_
_entity_poly.entity_id
_entity_poly.type
_entity_poly.pdbx_seq_one_letter_code
_entity_poly.pdbx_strand_id
1 'polypeptide(L)'
;MDFIVEINSARSTYQELPSFFSGANLIFTSGSTMMTRPMMNQVETGPFLFSSGREGRYLNQVDLFLDANEKSLLNKSYFLEKIKFINRRIDRYSDKDPEKKLEDLYRDQPGVLNAINKSKAEIERMRKELEKAENWIEFQNIPMGASIQEDSTMFSFVKDVLAKCSELKVASSP
;
A
#
# COMPACT_ATOMS: atom_id res chain seq x y z
N MET A 1 -20.79 -8.75 2.28
CA MET A 1 -21.08 -7.31 2.45
C MET A 1 -19.78 -6.67 2.87
N ASP A 2 -19.29 -5.71 2.08
CA ASP A 2 -17.96 -5.11 2.31
C ASP A 2 -18.10 -3.96 3.30
N PHE A 3 -17.34 -4.01 4.41
CA PHE A 3 -17.35 -2.95 5.41
C PHE A 3 -16.05 -2.15 5.32
N ILE A 4 -16.18 -0.88 4.88
CA ILE A 4 -15.09 0.07 4.72
C ILE A 4 -15.22 1.16 5.79
N VAL A 5 -14.12 1.49 6.45
CA VAL A 5 -14.05 2.55 7.46
C VAL A 5 -13.15 3.67 6.99
N GLU A 6 -13.64 4.90 7.02
CA GLU A 6 -12.81 6.11 6.90
C GLU A 6 -12.74 6.81 8.24
N ILE A 7 -11.53 7.05 8.75
CA ILE A 7 -11.34 7.64 10.07
C ILE A 7 -10.22 8.68 10.09
N ASN A 8 -10.48 9.81 10.73
CA ASN A 8 -9.43 10.76 11.07
C ASN A 8 -8.75 10.29 12.37
N SER A 9 -7.49 9.90 12.28
CA SER A 9 -6.76 9.28 13.38
C SER A 9 -5.26 9.57 13.34
N ALA A 10 -4.68 9.83 14.51
CA ALA A 10 -3.24 9.98 14.64
C ALA A 10 -2.53 8.63 14.43
N ARG A 11 -1.29 8.67 13.92
CA ARG A 11 -0.48 7.46 13.66
C ARG A 11 -0.34 6.55 14.89
N SER A 12 -0.33 7.12 16.09
CA SER A 12 -0.13 6.40 17.35
C SER A 12 -1.19 5.31 17.60
N THR A 13 -2.38 5.43 17.03
CA THR A 13 -3.49 4.49 17.27
C THR A 13 -3.65 3.45 16.14
N TYR A 14 -2.85 3.52 15.07
CA TYR A 14 -3.05 2.68 13.87
C TYR A 14 -2.96 1.18 14.16
N GLN A 15 -2.19 0.77 15.16
CA GLN A 15 -2.08 -0.64 15.55
C GLN A 15 -3.35 -1.17 16.22
N GLU A 16 -4.18 -0.30 16.80
CA GLU A 16 -5.39 -0.65 17.52
C GLU A 16 -6.62 -0.65 16.61
N LEU A 17 -6.61 0.18 15.54
CA LEU A 17 -7.75 0.34 14.64
C LEU A 17 -8.27 -0.98 14.04
N PRO A 18 -7.43 -1.94 13.59
CA PRO A 18 -7.92 -3.24 13.13
C PRO A 18 -8.68 -4.05 14.18
N SER A 19 -8.38 -3.86 15.46
CA SER A 19 -9.10 -4.51 16.57
C SER A 19 -10.46 -3.83 16.82
N PHE A 20 -10.49 -2.50 16.83
CA PHE A 20 -11.72 -1.73 17.02
C PHE A 20 -12.72 -1.92 15.88
N PHE A 21 -12.21 -2.13 14.66
CA PHE A 21 -13.01 -2.34 13.46
C PHE A 21 -12.77 -3.74 12.87
N SER A 22 -12.83 -4.78 13.71
CA SER A 22 -12.53 -6.17 13.32
C SER A 22 -13.47 -6.74 12.24
N GLY A 23 -14.67 -6.17 12.08
CA GLY A 23 -15.58 -6.53 11.00
C GLY A 23 -15.27 -5.85 9.66
N ALA A 24 -14.32 -4.91 9.62
CA ALA A 24 -13.98 -4.18 8.40
C ALA A 24 -13.04 -5.00 7.51
N ASN A 25 -13.12 -4.76 6.21
CA ASN A 25 -12.15 -5.28 5.24
C ASN A 25 -11.04 -4.25 5.00
N LEU A 26 -11.39 -2.97 5.00
CA LEU A 26 -10.49 -1.86 4.69
C LEU A 26 -10.70 -0.71 5.67
N ILE A 27 -9.60 -0.11 6.12
CA ILE A 27 -9.58 1.10 6.94
C ILE A 27 -8.73 2.14 6.22
N PHE A 28 -9.33 3.28 5.88
CA PHE A 28 -8.63 4.43 5.37
C PHE A 28 -8.47 5.46 6.47
N THR A 29 -7.25 5.94 6.66
CA THR A 29 -6.90 6.88 7.71
C THR A 29 -6.49 8.23 7.14
N SER A 30 -7.04 9.29 7.72
CA SER A 30 -6.55 10.67 7.59
C SER A 30 -5.96 11.14 8.94
N GLY A 31 -5.36 12.32 9.00
CA GLY A 31 -4.79 12.85 10.25
C GLY A 31 -3.33 12.46 10.54
N SER A 32 -2.66 11.79 9.59
CA SER A 32 -1.21 11.53 9.65
C SER A 32 -0.52 11.87 8.33
N THR A 33 0.75 12.25 8.42
CA THR A 33 1.64 12.38 7.26
C THR A 33 2.31 11.05 6.86
N MET A 34 2.06 9.96 7.61
CA MET A 34 2.51 8.62 7.27
C MET A 34 1.78 8.11 6.02
N MET A 35 2.51 7.58 5.05
CA MET A 35 1.92 7.00 3.86
C MET A 35 2.16 5.49 3.83
N THR A 36 1.08 4.72 3.68
CA THR A 36 1.18 3.27 3.47
C THR A 36 1.88 3.00 2.15
N ARG A 37 2.88 2.12 2.13
CA ARG A 37 3.52 1.65 0.89
C ARG A 37 3.05 0.23 0.58
N PRO A 38 2.98 -0.17 -0.71
CA PRO A 38 2.64 -1.54 -1.09
C PRO A 38 3.43 -2.61 -0.34
N MET A 39 4.73 -2.40 -0.11
CA MET A 39 5.61 -3.36 0.57
C MET A 39 5.46 -3.38 2.11
N MET A 40 4.61 -2.54 2.71
CA MET A 40 4.40 -2.55 4.15
C MET A 40 3.62 -3.81 4.56
N ASN A 41 4.19 -4.56 5.49
CA ASN A 41 3.54 -5.75 6.02
C ASN A 41 2.32 -5.36 6.85
N GLN A 42 1.23 -6.09 6.68
CA GLN A 42 -0.01 -5.95 7.42
C GLN A 42 -0.53 -7.34 7.78
N VAL A 43 -1.36 -7.42 8.81
CA VAL A 43 -1.97 -8.70 9.21
C VAL A 43 -2.99 -9.10 8.15
N GLU A 44 -2.83 -10.28 7.55
CA GLU A 44 -3.71 -10.76 6.48
C GLU A 44 -5.08 -11.23 6.97
N THR A 45 -5.22 -11.50 8.26
CA THR A 45 -6.47 -11.99 8.88
C THR A 45 -7.34 -10.86 9.45
N GLY A 46 -7.12 -9.62 9.04
CA GLY A 46 -7.86 -8.46 9.53
C GLY A 46 -7.97 -7.37 8.46
N PRO A 47 -8.58 -6.22 8.78
CA PRO A 47 -8.70 -5.13 7.82
C PRO A 47 -7.33 -4.61 7.38
N PHE A 48 -7.21 -4.32 6.08
CA PHE A 48 -6.05 -3.58 5.58
C PHE A 48 -6.20 -2.09 5.87
N LEU A 49 -5.17 -1.50 6.48
CA LEU A 49 -5.10 -0.09 6.83
C LEU A 49 -4.25 0.68 5.81
N PHE A 50 -4.88 1.67 5.19
CA PHE A 50 -4.24 2.57 4.24
C PHE A 50 -4.24 4.01 4.75
N SER A 51 -3.16 4.72 4.47
CA SER A 51 -2.99 6.12 4.84
C SER A 51 -2.33 6.86 3.69
N SER A 52 -2.90 8.01 3.33
CA SER A 52 -2.48 8.81 2.17
C SER A 52 -1.27 9.70 2.41
N GLY A 53 -0.80 9.77 3.66
CA GLY A 53 0.31 10.60 4.09
C GLY A 53 0.10 12.09 3.89
N ARG A 54 1.16 12.79 3.52
CA ARG A 54 1.20 14.26 3.54
C ARG A 54 0.18 14.85 2.57
N GLU A 55 -0.78 15.56 3.14
CA GLU A 55 -1.74 16.52 2.55
C GLU A 55 -1.72 16.60 1.02
N GLY A 56 -2.58 15.81 0.36
CA GLY A 56 -2.89 15.95 -1.06
C GLY A 56 -1.75 15.67 -2.02
N ARG A 57 -0.68 14.98 -1.59
CA ARG A 57 0.42 14.56 -2.50
C ARG A 57 0.16 13.24 -3.20
N TYR A 58 -0.70 12.39 -2.63
CA TYR A 58 -0.99 11.08 -3.18
C TYR A 58 -2.46 10.74 -3.01
N LEU A 59 -3.04 10.17 -4.06
CA LEU A 59 -4.33 9.50 -4.05
C LEU A 59 -4.08 8.02 -3.71
N ASN A 60 -4.78 7.51 -2.71
CA ASN A 60 -4.77 6.08 -2.39
C ASN A 60 -5.83 5.40 -3.25
N GLN A 61 -5.39 4.58 -4.20
CA GLN A 61 -6.28 3.75 -5.00
C GLN A 61 -6.18 2.32 -4.48
N VAL A 62 -7.35 1.74 -4.20
CA VAL A 62 -7.51 0.32 -3.85
C VAL A 62 -8.52 -0.26 -4.83
N ASP A 63 -8.04 -1.15 -5.69
CA ASP A 63 -8.90 -1.93 -6.57
C ASP A 63 -9.26 -3.22 -5.84
N LEU A 64 -10.55 -3.52 -5.76
CA LEU A 64 -11.11 -4.63 -4.98
C LEU A 64 -11.73 -5.65 -5.92
N PHE A 65 -11.31 -6.91 -5.78
CA PHE A 65 -11.81 -8.04 -6.54
C PHE A 65 -12.38 -9.07 -5.58
N LEU A 66 -13.67 -9.33 -5.72
CA LEU A 66 -14.44 -10.21 -4.85
C LEU A 66 -15.22 -11.21 -5.69
N ASP A 67 -15.06 -12.48 -5.35
CA ASP A 67 -15.99 -13.54 -5.73
C ASP A 67 -17.16 -13.57 -4.73
N ALA A 68 -18.29 -14.18 -5.11
CA ALA A 68 -19.51 -14.27 -4.30
C ALA A 68 -19.32 -15.10 -3.01
N ASN A 69 -18.17 -15.73 -2.82
CA ASN A 69 -17.81 -16.52 -1.67
C ASN A 69 -17.14 -15.64 -0.59
N GLU A 70 -17.54 -15.77 0.67
CA GLU A 70 -17.00 -15.03 1.84
C GLU A 70 -15.56 -15.43 2.23
N LYS A 71 -14.67 -15.57 1.25
CA LYS A 71 -13.27 -15.95 1.45
C LYS A 71 -12.42 -14.74 1.86
N SER A 72 -11.31 -15.03 2.53
CA SER A 72 -10.34 -14.03 3.00
C SER A 72 -9.77 -13.19 1.86
N LEU A 73 -9.54 -11.92 2.13
CA LEU A 73 -9.00 -10.95 1.17
C LEU A 73 -7.46 -10.95 1.21
N LEU A 74 -6.81 -11.16 0.06
CA LEU A 74 -5.35 -11.11 -0.04
C LEU A 74 -4.86 -9.75 -0.57
N ASN A 75 -3.81 -9.18 0.04
CA ASN A 75 -3.18 -7.96 -0.47
C ASN A 75 -2.16 -8.28 -1.59
N LYS A 76 -2.64 -8.30 -2.83
CA LYS A 76 -1.83 -8.67 -4.00
C LYS A 76 -0.65 -7.73 -4.20
N SER A 77 -0.82 -6.43 -3.99
CA SER A 77 0.26 -5.44 -4.11
C SER A 77 1.43 -5.71 -3.16
N TYR A 78 1.14 -6.13 -1.92
CA TYR A 78 2.17 -6.51 -0.96
C TYR A 78 2.99 -7.69 -1.46
N PHE A 79 2.32 -8.75 -1.92
CA PHE A 79 2.97 -9.95 -2.41
C PHE A 79 3.87 -9.66 -3.62
N LEU A 80 3.36 -8.94 -4.61
CA LEU A 80 4.10 -8.62 -5.83
C LEU A 80 5.35 -7.78 -5.53
N GLU A 81 5.22 -6.72 -4.71
CA GLU A 81 6.37 -5.88 -4.36
C GLU A 81 7.36 -6.59 -3.43
N LYS A 82 6.90 -7.49 -2.56
CA LYS A 82 7.78 -8.33 -1.73
C LYS A 82 8.58 -9.31 -2.57
N ILE A 83 7.94 -10.01 -3.51
CA ILE A 83 8.62 -10.92 -4.46
C ILE A 83 9.68 -10.15 -5.24
N LYS A 84 9.33 -8.98 -5.80
CA LYS A 84 10.25 -8.11 -6.54
C LYS A 84 11.43 -7.65 -5.68
N PHE A 85 11.20 -7.29 -4.42
CA PHE A 85 12.27 -6.95 -3.49
C PHE A 85 13.21 -8.13 -3.20
N ILE A 86 12.64 -9.32 -2.96
CA ILE A 86 13.44 -10.52 -2.69
C ILE A 86 14.27 -10.91 -3.93
N ASN A 87 13.68 -10.87 -5.13
CA ASN A 87 14.39 -11.10 -6.38
C ASN A 87 15.58 -10.15 -6.55
N ARG A 88 15.37 -8.83 -6.39
CA ARG A 88 16.47 -7.85 -6.44
C ARG A 88 17.58 -8.14 -5.43
N ARG A 89 17.22 -8.67 -4.26
CA ARG A 89 18.22 -9.07 -3.25
C ARG A 89 18.99 -10.31 -3.69
N ILE A 90 18.34 -11.27 -4.35
CA ILE A 90 18.99 -12.44 -4.95
C ILE A 90 19.92 -12.01 -6.09
N ASP A 91 19.47 -11.11 -6.97
CA ASP A 91 20.24 -10.62 -8.11
C ASP A 91 21.56 -9.97 -7.67
N ARG A 92 21.55 -9.24 -6.56
CA ARG A 92 22.78 -8.64 -5.99
C ARG A 92 23.84 -9.65 -5.53
N TYR A 93 23.48 -10.90 -5.26
CA TYR A 93 24.49 -11.93 -5.01
C TYR A 93 25.22 -12.33 -6.32
N SER A 94 24.56 -12.18 -7.47
CA SER A 94 25.15 -12.47 -8.78
C SER A 94 26.07 -11.36 -9.28
N ASP A 95 25.95 -10.12 -8.75
CA ASP A 95 26.80 -8.97 -9.13
C ASP A 95 28.31 -9.25 -9.00
N LYS A 96 28.69 -10.20 -8.13
CA LYS A 96 30.09 -10.62 -7.94
C LYS A 96 30.69 -11.23 -9.22
N ASP A 97 29.91 -12.01 -9.94
CA ASP A 97 30.29 -12.65 -11.20
C ASP A 97 29.02 -13.15 -11.93
N PRO A 98 28.41 -12.33 -12.81
CA PRO A 98 27.11 -12.63 -13.41
C PRO A 98 27.07 -13.91 -14.26
N GLU A 99 28.24 -14.41 -14.70
CA GLU A 99 28.33 -15.62 -15.53
C GLU A 99 28.36 -16.90 -14.69
N LYS A 100 28.58 -16.80 -13.38
CA LYS A 100 28.64 -17.96 -12.48
C LYS A 100 27.33 -18.18 -11.73
N LYS A 101 27.02 -19.44 -11.49
CA LYS A 101 25.90 -19.83 -10.63
C LYS A 101 26.17 -19.40 -9.18
N LEU A 102 25.11 -18.99 -8.48
CA LEU A 102 25.19 -18.61 -7.06
C LEU A 102 25.76 -19.73 -6.19
N GLU A 103 25.43 -20.98 -6.52
CA GLU A 103 25.92 -22.17 -5.83
C GLU A 103 27.45 -22.31 -5.94
N ASP A 104 28.04 -21.91 -7.07
CA ASP A 104 29.49 -21.91 -7.27
C ASP A 104 30.14 -20.67 -6.65
N LEU A 105 29.52 -19.50 -6.77
CA LEU A 105 30.03 -18.24 -6.22
C LEU A 105 30.17 -18.24 -4.69
N TYR A 106 29.29 -18.98 -4.02
CA TYR A 106 29.17 -19.03 -2.56
C TYR A 106 29.34 -20.44 -2.00
N ARG A 107 30.01 -21.35 -2.73
CA ARG A 107 30.25 -22.74 -2.32
C ARG A 107 30.79 -22.87 -0.90
N ASP A 108 31.74 -22.02 -0.54
CA ASP A 108 32.40 -22.02 0.78
C ASP A 108 31.68 -21.15 1.83
N GLN A 109 30.50 -20.61 1.48
CA GLN A 109 29.69 -19.73 2.32
C GLN A 109 28.29 -20.31 2.53
N PRO A 110 28.15 -21.42 3.29
CA PRO A 110 26.87 -22.12 3.45
C PRO A 110 25.76 -21.24 4.05
N GLY A 111 26.12 -20.25 4.87
CA GLY A 111 25.16 -19.28 5.40
C GLY A 111 24.51 -18.43 4.31
N VAL A 112 25.28 -18.02 3.29
CA VAL A 112 24.77 -17.25 2.15
C VAL A 112 23.86 -18.10 1.27
N LEU A 113 24.30 -19.33 0.94
CA LEU A 113 23.48 -20.28 0.17
C LEU A 113 22.15 -20.58 0.87
N ASN A 114 22.16 -20.78 2.20
CA ASN A 114 20.95 -20.98 2.97
C ASN A 114 20.01 -19.76 2.90
N ALA A 115 20.53 -18.54 2.99
CA ALA A 115 19.73 -17.32 2.88
C ALA A 115 19.09 -17.15 1.48
N ILE A 116 19.83 -17.51 0.42
CA ILE A 116 19.33 -17.52 -0.96
C ILE A 116 18.23 -18.56 -1.11
N ASN A 117 18.43 -19.78 -0.63
CA ASN A 117 17.45 -20.86 -0.73
C ASN A 117 16.16 -20.55 0.04
N LYS A 118 16.27 -19.99 1.25
CA LYS A 118 15.11 -19.50 2.00
C LYS A 118 14.37 -18.39 1.26
N SER A 119 15.10 -17.48 0.60
CA SER A 119 14.51 -16.42 -0.21
C SER A 119 13.75 -16.97 -1.43
N LYS A 120 14.32 -17.96 -2.14
CA LYS A 120 13.66 -18.66 -3.25
C LYS A 120 12.40 -19.39 -2.78
N ALA A 121 12.48 -20.10 -1.65
CA ALA A 121 11.33 -20.81 -1.08
C ALA A 121 10.19 -19.86 -0.68
N GLU A 122 10.52 -18.69 -0.11
CA GLU A 122 9.54 -17.67 0.24
C GLU A 122 8.84 -17.11 -1.01
N ILE A 123 9.58 -16.84 -2.09
CA ILE A 123 8.98 -16.40 -3.37
C ILE A 123 7.98 -17.44 -3.88
N GLU A 124 8.35 -18.71 -3.87
CA GLU A 124 7.45 -19.79 -4.32
C GLU A 124 6.22 -19.96 -3.43
N ARG A 125 6.36 -19.77 -2.11
CA ARG A 125 5.21 -19.72 -1.19
C ARG A 125 4.27 -18.58 -1.57
N MET A 126 4.80 -17.37 -1.73
CA MET A 126 4.02 -16.18 -2.07
C MET A 126 3.30 -16.31 -3.42
N ARG A 127 3.95 -16.90 -4.44
CA ARG A 127 3.33 -17.17 -5.74
C ARG A 127 2.15 -18.14 -5.62
N LYS A 128 2.30 -19.21 -4.84
CA LYS A 128 1.21 -20.17 -4.61
C LYS A 128 0.03 -19.54 -3.87
N GLU A 129 0.28 -18.62 -2.95
CA GLU A 129 -0.78 -17.87 -2.26
C GLU A 129 -1.51 -16.92 -3.23
N LEU A 130 -0.77 -16.23 -4.11
CA LEU A 130 -1.35 -15.43 -5.18
C LEU A 130 -2.22 -16.25 -6.16
N GLU A 131 -1.76 -17.43 -6.59
CA GLU A 131 -2.48 -18.31 -7.51
C GLU A 131 -3.79 -18.86 -6.92
N LYS A 132 -3.83 -19.02 -5.59
CA LYS A 132 -5.00 -19.53 -4.87
C LYS A 132 -5.98 -18.44 -4.43
N ALA A 133 -5.58 -17.17 -4.52
CA ALA A 133 -6.38 -16.06 -4.04
C ALA A 133 -7.57 -15.81 -4.96
N GLU A 134 -8.78 -16.00 -4.44
CA GLU A 134 -10.02 -15.71 -5.15
C GLU A 134 -10.48 -14.27 -4.90
N ASN A 135 -10.25 -13.77 -3.67
CA ASN A 135 -10.54 -12.40 -3.26
C ASN A 135 -9.23 -11.66 -3.02
N TRP A 136 -9.04 -10.49 -3.63
CA TRP A 136 -7.82 -9.73 -3.46
C TRP A 136 -8.01 -8.22 -3.63
N ILE A 137 -7.04 -7.47 -3.11
CA ILE A 137 -6.89 -6.04 -3.36
C ILE A 137 -5.58 -5.74 -4.07
N GLU A 138 -5.63 -4.74 -4.94
CA GLU A 138 -4.45 -4.05 -5.46
C GLU A 138 -4.44 -2.62 -4.91
N PHE A 139 -3.40 -2.31 -4.16
CA PHE A 139 -3.15 -0.99 -3.59
C PHE A 139 -2.02 -0.26 -4.33
N GLN A 140 -2.24 1.02 -4.62
CA GLN A 140 -1.22 1.94 -5.11
C GLN A 140 -1.40 3.37 -4.59
N ASN A 141 -0.29 4.11 -4.54
CA ASN A 141 -0.30 5.55 -4.31
C ASN A 141 -0.08 6.26 -5.65
N ILE A 142 -1.08 6.97 -6.13
CA ILE A 142 -0.98 7.78 -7.35
C ILE A 142 -0.52 9.19 -6.94
N PRO A 143 0.63 9.69 -7.42
CA PRO A 143 1.04 11.05 -7.15
C PRO A 143 -0.01 12.05 -7.66
N MET A 144 -0.44 12.94 -6.77
CA MET A 144 -1.28 14.08 -7.10
C MET A 144 -0.34 15.22 -7.52
N GLY A 145 -0.11 15.30 -8.82
CA GLY A 145 0.79 16.26 -9.48
C GLY A 145 0.41 16.32 -10.96
N ALA A 146 1.38 16.43 -11.87
CA ALA A 146 1.11 16.51 -13.32
C ALA A 146 0.29 15.32 -13.89
N SER A 147 0.25 14.19 -13.19
CA SER A 147 -0.53 12.99 -13.53
C SER A 147 -2.03 13.11 -13.30
N ILE A 148 -2.50 14.03 -12.44
CA ILE A 148 -3.92 14.27 -12.19
C ILE A 148 -4.17 15.74 -12.55
N GLN A 149 -4.76 15.96 -13.72
CA GLN A 149 -5.05 17.31 -14.20
C GLN A 149 -6.11 17.96 -13.31
N GLU A 150 -5.94 19.25 -13.06
CA GLU A 150 -6.96 20.04 -12.37
C GLU A 150 -8.24 20.05 -13.19
N ASP A 151 -9.35 19.72 -12.55
CA ASP A 151 -10.66 19.95 -13.13
C ASP A 151 -10.95 21.46 -13.09
N SER A 152 -11.04 22.09 -14.27
CA SER A 152 -11.24 23.54 -14.39
C SER A 152 -12.55 24.01 -13.76
N THR A 153 -13.57 23.16 -13.74
CA THR A 153 -14.88 23.46 -13.14
C THR A 153 -14.76 23.48 -11.62
N MET A 154 -14.14 22.45 -11.05
CA MET A 154 -13.91 22.36 -9.60
C MET A 154 -12.99 23.49 -9.12
N PHE A 155 -11.95 23.82 -9.89
CA PHE A 155 -11.05 24.92 -9.58
C PHE A 155 -11.77 26.27 -9.56
N SER A 156 -12.65 26.50 -10.53
CA SER A 156 -13.47 27.72 -10.60
C SER A 156 -14.42 27.80 -9.41
N PHE A 157 -15.10 26.69 -9.07
CA PHE A 157 -15.96 26.62 -7.90
C PHE A 157 -15.23 26.95 -6.59
N VAL A 158 -14.06 26.35 -6.35
CA VAL A 158 -13.26 26.64 -5.15
C VAL A 158 -12.84 28.11 -5.09
N LYS A 159 -12.47 28.71 -6.23
CA LYS A 159 -12.17 30.15 -6.30
C LYS A 159 -13.36 31.01 -5.90
N ASP A 160 -14.55 30.70 -6.43
CA ASP A 160 -15.77 31.44 -6.13
C ASP A 160 -16.12 31.35 -4.63
N VAL A 161 -16.00 30.15 -4.03
CA VAL A 161 -16.21 29.95 -2.59
C VAL A 161 -15.21 30.76 -1.77
N LEU A 162 -13.91 30.72 -2.11
CA LEU A 162 -12.87 31.46 -1.38
C LEU A 162 -13.04 32.99 -1.50
N ALA A 163 -13.46 33.48 -2.68
CA ALA A 163 -13.78 34.88 -2.88
C ALA A 163 -14.95 35.30 -1.98
N LYS A 164 -16.03 34.50 -1.95
CA LYS A 164 -17.18 34.76 -1.10
C LYS A 164 -16.84 34.75 0.38
N CYS A 165 -16.02 33.80 0.83
CA CYS A 165 -15.54 33.77 2.22
C CYS A 165 -14.71 35.01 2.59
N SER A 166 -13.92 35.54 1.65
CA SER A 166 -13.12 36.75 1.87
C SER A 166 -14.00 38.00 1.98
N GLU A 167 -15.00 38.14 1.09
CA GLU A 167 -16.00 39.21 1.18
C GLU A 167 -16.72 39.20 2.53
N LEU A 168 -17.15 38.02 2.99
CA LEU A 168 -17.84 37.86 4.27
C LEU A 168 -16.94 38.23 5.46
N LYS A 169 -15.63 37.90 5.41
CA LYS A 169 -14.68 38.30 6.46
C LYS A 169 -14.50 39.81 6.53
N VAL A 170 -14.40 40.49 5.38
CA VAL A 170 -14.28 41.96 5.32
C VAL A 170 -15.56 42.63 5.84
N ALA A 171 -16.73 42.12 5.47
CA ALA A 171 -18.02 42.63 5.96
C ALA A 171 -18.25 42.43 7.48
N SER A 172 -17.48 41.53 8.11
CA SER A 172 -17.58 41.20 9.54
C SER A 172 -16.52 41.85 10.43
N SER A 173 -15.58 42.63 9.84
CA SER A 173 -14.59 43.39 10.60
C SER A 173 -15.14 44.80 10.88
N PRO A 174 -15.12 45.29 12.15
CA PRO A 174 -15.70 46.58 12.55
C PRO A 174 -14.97 47.80 11.98
#